data_AF-A0A961FIT1-F1
#
_entry.id   AF-A0A961FIT1-F1
#
_cell.length_a   1.000
_cell.length_b   1.000
_cell.length_c   1.000
_cell.angle_alpha   90.00
_cell.angle_beta   90.00
_cell.angle_gamma   90.00
#
_symmetry.space_group_name_H-M   'P 1'
#
loop_
_entity.id
_entity.type
_entity.pdbx_description
1 polymer ?
#
loop_
_entity_poly.entity_id
_entity_poly.type
_entity_poly.pdbx_seq_one_letter_code
_entity_poly.pdbx_strand_id
1 'polypeptide(L)'
;MHRVTTVADSRLKLPSEYYVKEYTCPVSELPFQAVVVKSRAYSLEGRDPDFRPHYKGVNPLHYAIIVSPFGFAAEEPQYKRNHSVLFRDREGLAAKLSGGLREDFSGLRTVQQAARSYEMAVAVNECLRVPQYEIAGLALRGSWLNLEWHELEANPSALSRAKVLRRIALEKYMHAFQKEDVSKLKLGSHGVALIVAELLREQGRFEESLQWFMRLVSDRACSSEILRNARNQMDLCKEQRKEHGGDLEASPSGVPVAAPGPARSLDRSSLSLYRDQRKWLEGSLAESKLDEGSVCRALLDALKESGRDVSGFASEDALRHWATGKLKA
;
A
#
# COMPACT_ATOMS: atom_id res chain seq x y z
N MET A 1 -1.21 -37.28 0.87
CA MET A 1 -0.99 -36.84 -0.52
C MET A 1 -2.20 -36.02 -0.97
N HIS A 2 -2.17 -34.72 -0.71
CA HIS A 2 -3.22 -33.82 -1.18
C HIS A 2 -2.86 -33.38 -2.60
N ARG A 3 -3.75 -33.66 -3.56
CA ARG A 3 -3.63 -33.21 -4.95
C ARG A 3 -3.44 -31.70 -4.94
N VAL A 4 -2.24 -31.23 -5.25
CA VAL A 4 -2.05 -29.87 -5.78
C VAL A 4 -2.71 -29.92 -7.15
N THR A 5 -3.90 -29.33 -7.29
CA THR A 5 -4.54 -29.04 -8.56
C THR A 5 -3.68 -28.02 -9.30
N THR A 6 -2.58 -28.51 -9.86
CA THR A 6 -1.94 -27.91 -11.04
C THR A 6 -2.82 -28.28 -12.23
N VAL A 7 -2.91 -27.36 -13.18
CA VAL A 7 -3.80 -27.34 -14.34
C VAL A 7 -5.20 -26.83 -13.99
N ALA A 8 -5.32 -25.49 -13.99
CA ALA A 8 -6.58 -24.87 -14.38
C ALA A 8 -6.94 -25.46 -15.75
N ASP A 9 -8.06 -26.19 -15.79
CA ASP A 9 -8.55 -26.80 -17.02
C ASP A 9 -8.76 -25.70 -18.05
N SER A 10 -7.92 -25.69 -19.10
CA SER A 10 -8.00 -24.83 -20.28
C SER A 10 -9.36 -24.86 -21.03
N ARG A 11 -10.38 -25.50 -20.45
CA ARG A 11 -11.73 -25.71 -21.00
C ARG A 11 -12.81 -24.82 -20.40
N LEU A 12 -12.55 -24.02 -19.37
CA LEU A 12 -13.50 -22.99 -18.95
C LEU A 12 -13.38 -21.78 -19.90
N LYS A 13 -14.34 -21.64 -20.82
CA LYS A 13 -14.47 -20.44 -21.65
C LYS A 13 -14.76 -19.25 -20.72
N LEU A 14 -13.73 -18.47 -20.40
CA LEU A 14 -13.90 -17.22 -19.68
C LEU A 14 -14.68 -16.22 -20.54
N PRO A 15 -15.52 -15.36 -19.93
CA PRO A 15 -16.15 -14.25 -20.63
C PRO A 15 -15.11 -13.31 -21.28
N SER A 16 -15.54 -12.56 -22.29
CA SER A 16 -14.67 -11.77 -23.16
C SER A 16 -13.92 -10.64 -22.44
N GLU A 17 -14.40 -10.28 -21.25
CA GLU A 17 -13.92 -9.29 -20.30
C GLU A 17 -12.64 -9.74 -19.58
N TYR A 18 -12.40 -11.06 -19.54
CA TYR A 18 -11.32 -11.66 -18.76
C TYR A 18 -10.27 -12.34 -19.65
N TYR A 19 -9.10 -12.60 -19.06
CA TYR A 19 -8.07 -13.46 -19.61
C TYR A 19 -7.27 -14.10 -18.48
N VAL A 20 -6.53 -15.16 -18.79
CA VAL A 20 -5.64 -15.83 -17.84
C VAL A 20 -4.22 -15.31 -18.03
N LYS A 21 -3.51 -15.14 -16.92
CA LYS A 21 -2.09 -14.80 -16.90
C LYS A 21 -1.34 -15.73 -15.94
N GLU A 22 -0.12 -16.10 -16.32
CA GLU A 22 0.75 -16.93 -15.51
C GLU A 22 1.57 -16.08 -14.51
N TYR A 23 1.74 -16.62 -13.31
CA TYR A 23 2.50 -16.05 -12.21
C TYR A 23 3.31 -17.16 -11.52
N THR A 24 4.37 -16.79 -10.83
CA THR A 24 5.15 -17.70 -9.99
C THR A 24 4.92 -17.36 -8.53
N CYS A 25 4.59 -18.35 -7.70
CA CYS A 25 4.36 -18.13 -6.28
C CYS A 25 5.68 -17.75 -5.58
N PRO A 26 5.76 -16.61 -4.87
CA PRO A 26 6.98 -16.20 -4.18
C PRO A 26 7.45 -17.09 -3.03
N VAL A 27 6.55 -17.93 -2.49
CA VAL A 27 6.84 -18.79 -1.34
C VAL A 27 7.23 -20.18 -1.81
N SER A 28 6.38 -20.81 -2.63
CA SER A 28 6.57 -22.19 -3.11
C SER A 28 7.33 -22.29 -4.43
N GLU A 29 7.54 -21.17 -5.13
CA GLU A 29 8.25 -21.08 -6.42
C GLU A 29 7.58 -21.87 -7.57
N LEU A 30 6.34 -22.33 -7.36
CA LEU A 30 5.56 -23.04 -8.37
C LEU A 30 4.80 -22.06 -9.27
N PRO A 31 4.75 -22.31 -10.60
CA PRO A 31 3.92 -21.54 -11.51
C PRO A 31 2.44 -21.83 -11.29
N PHE A 32 1.60 -20.81 -11.49
CA PHE A 32 0.15 -20.92 -11.44
C PHE A 32 -0.50 -19.87 -12.36
N GLN A 33 -1.78 -20.06 -12.61
CA GLN A 33 -2.57 -19.17 -13.45
C GLN A 33 -3.58 -18.40 -12.60
N ALA A 34 -3.80 -17.13 -12.95
CA ALA A 34 -4.83 -16.29 -12.34
C ALA A 34 -5.63 -15.54 -13.40
N VAL A 35 -6.90 -15.29 -13.11
CA VAL A 35 -7.80 -14.50 -13.95
C VAL A 35 -7.52 -13.02 -13.76
N VAL A 36 -7.46 -12.29 -14.87
CA VAL A 36 -7.24 -10.85 -14.94
C VAL A 36 -8.33 -10.20 -15.79
N VAL A 37 -8.75 -9.00 -15.38
CA VAL A 37 -9.76 -8.19 -16.09
C VAL A 37 -9.08 -7.36 -17.17
N LYS A 38 -9.65 -7.34 -18.38
CA LYS A 38 -9.18 -6.46 -19.46
C LYS A 38 -9.60 -5.03 -19.18
N SER A 39 -8.73 -4.07 -19.44
CA SER A 39 -9.02 -2.63 -19.25
C SER A 39 -10.27 -2.16 -20.00
N ARG A 40 -10.59 -2.73 -21.17
CA ARG A 40 -11.81 -2.42 -21.94
C ARG A 40 -13.12 -2.88 -21.28
N ALA A 41 -13.05 -3.74 -20.26
CA ALA A 41 -14.22 -4.31 -19.60
C ALA A 41 -14.83 -3.38 -18.56
N TYR A 42 -14.19 -2.24 -18.27
CA TYR A 42 -14.66 -1.30 -17.27
C TYR A 42 -14.30 0.15 -17.57
N SER A 43 -15.09 1.06 -17.02
CA SER A 43 -14.82 2.50 -17.01
C SER A 43 -15.19 3.10 -15.66
N LEU A 44 -14.42 4.07 -15.18
CA LEU A 44 -14.72 4.77 -13.93
C LEU A 44 -15.94 5.70 -14.12
N GLU A 45 -16.99 5.52 -13.33
CA GLU A 45 -18.18 6.37 -13.33
C GLU A 45 -18.14 7.45 -12.25
N GLY A 46 -17.53 7.13 -11.11
CA GLY A 46 -17.48 8.06 -9.98
C GLY A 46 -16.60 7.55 -8.86
N ARG A 47 -16.53 8.34 -7.78
CA ARG A 47 -15.84 7.98 -6.55
C ARG A 47 -16.59 8.48 -5.32
N ASP A 48 -16.53 7.71 -4.25
CA ASP A 48 -16.92 8.18 -2.92
C ASP A 48 -15.90 9.19 -2.36
N PRO A 49 -16.23 9.89 -1.27
CA PRO A 49 -15.33 10.86 -0.65
C PRO A 49 -13.98 10.28 -0.19
N ASP A 50 -13.93 9.00 0.20
CA ASP A 50 -12.72 8.27 0.58
C ASP A 50 -11.96 7.68 -0.64
N PHE A 51 -12.37 8.08 -1.86
CA PHE A 51 -11.88 7.64 -3.16
C PHE A 51 -12.28 6.21 -3.55
N ARG A 52 -13.24 5.54 -2.89
CA ARG A 52 -13.80 4.27 -3.39
C ARG A 52 -14.32 4.45 -4.81
N PRO A 53 -13.76 3.76 -5.82
CA PRO A 53 -14.19 3.92 -7.20
C PRO A 53 -15.46 3.13 -7.50
N HIS A 54 -16.36 3.74 -8.26
CA HIS A 54 -17.52 3.09 -8.86
C HIS A 54 -17.28 2.89 -10.34
N TYR A 55 -17.39 1.65 -10.80
CA TYR A 55 -17.10 1.27 -12.19
C TYR A 55 -18.35 0.84 -12.92
N LYS A 56 -18.46 1.24 -14.19
CA LYS A 56 -19.34 0.60 -15.16
C LYS A 56 -18.70 -0.69 -15.64
N GLY A 57 -19.47 -1.78 -15.73
CA GLY A 57 -18.98 -3.07 -16.21
C GLY A 57 -18.39 -3.92 -15.09
N VAL A 58 -17.28 -4.61 -15.35
CA VAL A 58 -16.63 -5.47 -14.34
C VAL A 58 -15.88 -4.62 -13.32
N ASN A 59 -16.05 -4.86 -12.02
CA ASN A 59 -15.23 -4.20 -11.01
C ASN A 59 -13.79 -4.77 -11.01
N PRO A 60 -12.76 -4.04 -11.47
CA PRO A 60 -11.39 -4.54 -11.50
C PRO A 60 -10.81 -4.81 -10.11
N LEU A 61 -11.36 -4.19 -9.04
CA LEU A 61 -10.93 -4.46 -7.67
C LEU A 61 -11.15 -5.93 -7.30
N HIS A 62 -12.12 -6.63 -7.91
CA HIS A 62 -12.34 -8.04 -7.64
C HIS A 62 -11.12 -8.93 -7.97
N TYR A 63 -10.25 -8.48 -8.87
CA TYR A 63 -9.11 -9.24 -9.38
C TYR A 63 -7.75 -8.53 -9.18
N ALA A 64 -7.73 -7.39 -8.49
CA ALA A 64 -6.48 -6.65 -8.25
C ALA A 64 -5.49 -7.40 -7.36
N ILE A 65 -5.98 -8.31 -6.51
CA ILE A 65 -5.16 -9.21 -5.70
C ILE A 65 -5.03 -10.57 -6.38
N ILE A 66 -3.79 -10.96 -6.68
CA ILE A 66 -3.46 -12.28 -7.18
C ILE A 66 -3.21 -13.19 -5.99
N VAL A 67 -3.90 -14.34 -5.97
CA VAL A 67 -3.80 -15.33 -4.89
C VAL A 67 -3.23 -16.61 -5.48
N SER A 68 -2.05 -17.01 -4.98
CA SER A 68 -1.43 -18.28 -5.33
C SER A 68 -2.17 -19.47 -4.69
N PRO A 69 -2.02 -20.72 -5.20
CA PRO A 69 -2.64 -21.91 -4.62
C PRO A 69 -2.27 -22.17 -3.14
N PHE A 70 -1.16 -21.61 -2.67
CA PHE A 70 -0.68 -21.73 -1.29
C PHE A 70 -1.10 -20.54 -0.42
N GLY A 71 -1.89 -19.59 -0.94
CA GLY A 71 -2.43 -18.49 -0.14
C GLY A 71 -1.54 -17.25 -0.03
N PHE A 72 -0.40 -17.21 -0.73
CA PHE A 72 0.29 -15.93 -0.94
C PHE A 72 -0.61 -15.02 -1.79
N ALA A 73 -1.07 -13.91 -1.22
CA ALA A 73 -1.97 -12.93 -1.81
C ALA A 73 -1.27 -11.57 -1.89
N ALA A 74 -1.17 -10.99 -3.08
CA ALA A 74 -0.55 -9.67 -3.27
C ALA A 74 -0.99 -9.02 -4.58
N GLU A 75 -0.71 -7.73 -4.74
CA GLU A 75 -0.87 -7.06 -6.03
C GLU A 75 0.26 -7.47 -7.00
N GLU A 76 0.02 -7.30 -8.30
CA GLU A 76 0.97 -7.72 -9.34
C GLU A 76 2.40 -7.16 -9.16
N PRO A 77 2.63 -5.88 -8.80
CA PRO A 77 3.99 -5.37 -8.62
C PRO A 77 4.79 -6.15 -7.57
N GLN A 78 4.13 -6.61 -6.50
CA GLN A 78 4.77 -7.34 -5.41
C GLN A 78 5.27 -8.70 -5.87
N TYR A 79 4.59 -9.38 -6.80
CA TYR A 79 5.07 -10.63 -7.41
C TYR A 79 6.33 -10.46 -8.28
N LYS A 80 6.65 -9.22 -8.68
CA LYS A 80 7.85 -8.89 -9.48
C LYS A 80 9.02 -8.41 -8.63
N ARG A 81 8.81 -8.18 -7.33
CA ARG A 81 9.88 -7.71 -6.43
C ARG A 81 10.82 -8.86 -6.07
N ASN A 82 12.04 -8.51 -5.67
CA ASN A 82 12.97 -9.51 -5.16
C ASN A 82 12.53 -10.00 -3.77
N HIS A 83 11.94 -11.19 -3.71
CA HIS A 83 11.36 -11.72 -2.49
C HIS A 83 12.39 -12.16 -1.44
N SER A 84 13.64 -12.43 -1.82
CA SER A 84 14.69 -12.83 -0.87
C SER A 84 15.00 -11.77 0.18
N VAL A 85 14.71 -10.49 -0.11
CA VAL A 85 14.93 -9.35 0.80
C VAL A 85 13.65 -8.79 1.41
N LEU A 86 12.47 -9.22 0.93
CA LEU A 86 11.18 -8.69 1.38
C LEU A 86 10.59 -9.45 2.56
N PHE A 87 10.88 -10.74 2.70
CA PHE A 87 10.31 -11.50 3.80
C PHE A 87 10.90 -11.02 5.13
N ARG A 88 10.04 -10.64 6.08
CA ARG A 88 10.45 -10.46 7.47
C ARG A 88 10.71 -11.82 8.11
N ASP A 89 9.85 -12.78 7.78
CA ASP A 89 9.85 -14.16 8.27
C ASP A 89 9.23 -15.07 7.20
N ARG A 90 10.07 -15.60 6.29
CA ARG A 90 9.61 -16.45 5.18
C ARG A 90 9.07 -17.79 5.69
N GLU A 91 9.72 -18.37 6.69
CA GLU A 91 9.37 -19.67 7.26
C GLU A 91 8.06 -19.59 8.04
N GLY A 92 7.87 -18.57 8.88
CA GLY A 92 6.62 -18.36 9.60
C GLY A 92 5.45 -18.04 8.66
N LEU A 93 5.70 -17.31 7.57
CA LEU A 93 4.69 -17.13 6.53
C LEU A 93 4.37 -18.46 5.83
N ALA A 94 5.38 -19.22 5.42
CA ALA A 94 5.19 -20.53 4.80
C ALA A 94 4.43 -21.50 5.70
N ALA A 95 4.71 -21.50 7.01
CA ALA A 95 3.99 -22.31 8.00
C ALA A 95 2.50 -21.91 8.07
N LYS A 96 2.19 -20.60 8.13
CA LYS A 96 0.80 -20.10 8.09
C LYS A 96 0.05 -20.47 6.81
N LEU A 97 0.79 -20.56 5.70
CA LEU A 97 0.27 -20.87 4.36
C LEU A 97 0.21 -22.38 4.05
N SER A 98 0.95 -23.20 4.80
CA SER A 98 1.14 -24.64 4.52
C SER A 98 -0.13 -25.49 4.64
N GLY A 99 -1.18 -24.98 5.28
CA GLY A 99 -2.50 -25.63 5.34
C GLY A 99 -3.26 -25.66 4.02
N GLY A 100 -2.77 -24.99 2.98
CA GLY A 100 -3.44 -24.85 1.70
C GLY A 100 -4.67 -23.94 1.78
N LEU A 101 -5.14 -23.50 0.61
CA LEU A 101 -6.37 -22.72 0.54
C LEU A 101 -7.60 -23.62 0.54
N ARG A 102 -8.58 -23.26 1.39
CA ARG A 102 -9.91 -23.87 1.35
C ARG A 102 -10.79 -23.30 0.23
N GLU A 103 -10.47 -22.10 -0.23
CA GLU A 103 -11.23 -21.35 -1.23
C GLU A 103 -10.43 -21.29 -2.54
N ASP A 104 -11.13 -21.46 -3.66
CA ASP A 104 -10.53 -21.34 -4.99
C ASP A 104 -10.59 -19.89 -5.49
N PHE A 105 -9.46 -19.34 -5.92
CA PHE A 105 -9.32 -17.99 -6.46
C PHE A 105 -8.88 -17.98 -7.94
N SER A 106 -8.80 -19.17 -8.57
CA SER A 106 -8.30 -19.35 -9.93
C SER A 106 -9.31 -18.98 -11.02
N GLY A 107 -10.60 -18.87 -10.67
CA GLY A 107 -11.70 -18.57 -11.60
C GLY A 107 -12.31 -17.18 -11.44
N LEU A 108 -13.57 -17.05 -11.90
CA LEU A 108 -14.37 -15.87 -11.65
C LEU A 108 -14.69 -15.77 -10.15
N ARG A 109 -14.63 -14.55 -9.62
CA ARG A 109 -14.76 -14.28 -8.19
C ARG A 109 -16.13 -13.70 -7.85
N THR A 110 -16.69 -14.18 -6.75
CA THR A 110 -17.75 -13.47 -6.02
C THR A 110 -17.17 -12.27 -5.27
N VAL A 111 -18.03 -11.34 -4.85
CA VAL A 111 -17.62 -10.21 -4.00
C VAL A 111 -17.01 -10.69 -2.67
N GLN A 112 -17.49 -11.82 -2.13
CA GLN A 112 -16.91 -12.47 -0.96
C GLN A 112 -15.46 -12.90 -1.21
N GLN A 113 -15.19 -13.61 -2.30
CA GLN A 113 -13.83 -14.05 -2.64
C GLN A 113 -12.94 -12.83 -2.90
N ALA A 114 -13.44 -11.83 -3.60
CA ALA A 114 -12.72 -10.57 -3.79
C ALA A 114 -12.34 -9.93 -2.44
N ALA A 115 -13.29 -9.73 -1.53
CA ALA A 115 -13.04 -9.19 -0.20
C ALA A 115 -12.01 -10.02 0.60
N ARG A 116 -12.16 -11.35 0.57
CA ARG A 116 -11.26 -12.27 1.27
C ARG A 116 -9.82 -12.19 0.75
N SER A 117 -9.64 -11.99 -0.57
CA SER A 117 -8.30 -11.84 -1.15
C SER A 117 -7.55 -10.63 -0.59
N TYR A 118 -8.24 -9.52 -0.29
CA TYR A 118 -7.62 -8.35 0.34
C TYR A 118 -7.27 -8.59 1.81
N GLU A 119 -8.11 -9.27 2.57
CA GLU A 119 -7.79 -9.67 3.96
C GLU A 119 -6.52 -10.53 3.99
N MET A 120 -6.39 -11.46 3.05
CA MET A 120 -5.18 -12.26 2.88
C MET A 120 -3.98 -11.40 2.48
N ALA A 121 -4.15 -10.45 1.57
CA ALA A 121 -3.07 -9.55 1.16
C ALA A 121 -2.56 -8.68 2.31
N VAL A 122 -3.45 -8.16 3.16
CA VAL A 122 -3.08 -7.45 4.40
C VAL A 122 -2.24 -8.36 5.30
N ALA A 123 -2.70 -9.58 5.56
CA ALA A 123 -1.98 -10.54 6.41
C ALA A 123 -0.60 -10.92 5.86
N VAL A 124 -0.48 -11.10 4.53
CA VAL A 124 0.80 -11.34 3.85
C VAL A 124 1.72 -10.13 4.00
N ASN A 125 1.23 -8.92 3.74
CA ASN A 125 2.05 -7.71 3.80
C ASN A 125 2.55 -7.39 5.22
N GLU A 126 1.81 -7.76 6.27
CA GLU A 126 2.29 -7.68 7.66
C GLU A 126 3.53 -8.57 7.92
N CYS A 127 3.68 -9.66 7.16
CA CYS A 127 4.84 -10.55 7.20
C CYS A 127 5.99 -10.10 6.27
N LEU A 128 5.79 -9.02 5.51
CA LEU A 128 6.78 -8.45 4.60
C LEU A 128 7.41 -7.17 5.19
N ARG A 129 8.55 -6.78 4.63
CA ARG A 129 9.23 -5.50 4.85
C ARG A 129 8.72 -4.48 3.83
N VAL A 130 7.43 -4.13 3.92
CA VAL A 130 6.79 -3.14 3.05
C VAL A 130 6.42 -1.87 3.84
N PRO A 131 6.31 -0.71 3.17
CA PRO A 131 5.81 0.51 3.78
C PRO A 131 4.39 0.33 4.35
N GLN A 132 4.10 1.00 5.46
CA GLN A 132 2.79 0.93 6.12
C GLN A 132 1.68 1.50 5.23
N TYR A 133 1.97 2.46 4.35
CA TYR A 133 0.96 2.94 3.39
C TYR A 133 0.48 1.84 2.42
N GLU A 134 1.30 0.82 2.10
CA GLU A 134 0.86 -0.28 1.22
C GLU A 134 -0.18 -1.14 1.94
N ILE A 135 0.06 -1.46 3.22
CA ILE A 135 -0.90 -2.17 4.08
C ILE A 135 -2.17 -1.34 4.24
N ALA A 136 -2.04 -0.03 4.48
CA ALA A 136 -3.17 0.88 4.63
C ALA A 136 -4.07 0.90 3.38
N GLY A 137 -3.46 0.99 2.19
CA GLY A 137 -4.17 0.98 0.92
C GLY A 137 -4.85 -0.36 0.62
N LEU A 138 -4.26 -1.49 1.03
CA LEU A 138 -4.91 -2.80 0.94
C LEU A 138 -6.10 -2.91 1.90
N ALA A 139 -5.93 -2.47 3.15
CA ALA A 139 -6.99 -2.52 4.15
C ALA A 139 -8.19 -1.64 3.74
N LEU A 140 -7.94 -0.42 3.26
CA LEU A 140 -8.99 0.47 2.78
C LEU A 140 -9.79 -0.16 1.62
N ARG A 141 -9.11 -0.68 0.59
CA ARG A 141 -9.78 -1.35 -0.54
C ARG A 141 -10.50 -2.63 -0.12
N GLY A 142 -9.94 -3.41 0.79
CA GLY A 142 -10.61 -4.57 1.36
C GLY A 142 -11.89 -4.21 2.13
N SER A 143 -11.91 -3.03 2.77
CA SER A 143 -13.11 -2.51 3.41
C SER A 143 -14.21 -2.15 2.40
N TRP A 144 -13.85 -1.56 1.26
CA TRP A 144 -14.80 -1.24 0.19
C TRP A 144 -15.48 -2.49 -0.37
N LEU A 145 -14.74 -3.58 -0.54
CA LEU A 145 -15.31 -4.85 -1.02
C LEU A 145 -16.18 -5.53 0.04
N ASN A 146 -15.84 -5.40 1.32
CA ASN A 146 -16.71 -5.87 2.40
C ASN A 146 -18.00 -5.03 2.52
N LEU A 147 -17.93 -3.72 2.23
CA LEU A 147 -19.13 -2.87 2.12
C LEU A 147 -19.99 -3.28 0.92
N GLU A 148 -19.37 -3.48 -0.25
CA GLU A 148 -20.06 -3.98 -1.45
C GLU A 148 -20.76 -5.32 -1.17
N TRP A 149 -20.08 -6.24 -0.47
CA TRP A 149 -20.68 -7.50 -0.08
C TRP A 149 -21.87 -7.31 0.87
N HIS A 150 -21.74 -6.42 1.86
CA HIS A 150 -22.84 -6.10 2.75
C HIS A 150 -24.03 -5.48 2.00
N GLU A 151 -23.79 -4.56 1.07
CA GLU A 151 -24.79 -3.90 0.24
C GLU A 151 -25.56 -4.91 -0.63
N LEU A 152 -24.87 -5.92 -1.17
CA LEU A 152 -25.47 -6.92 -2.06
C LEU A 152 -26.21 -8.04 -1.32
N GLU A 153 -25.71 -8.46 -0.15
CA GLU A 153 -26.20 -9.67 0.53
C GLU A 153 -26.75 -9.41 1.95
N ALA A 154 -26.83 -8.15 2.38
CA ALA A 154 -27.22 -7.74 3.74
C ALA A 154 -26.42 -8.45 4.85
N ASN A 155 -25.16 -8.80 4.58
CA ASN A 155 -24.35 -9.65 5.47
C ASN A 155 -23.73 -8.83 6.62
N PRO A 156 -24.15 -9.01 7.89
CA PRO A 156 -23.64 -8.21 9.00
C PRO A 156 -22.17 -8.50 9.33
N SER A 157 -21.67 -9.71 9.01
CA SER A 157 -20.26 -10.05 9.22
C SER A 157 -19.34 -9.29 8.26
N ALA A 158 -19.80 -8.98 7.05
CA ALA A 158 -19.05 -8.20 6.07
C ALA A 158 -18.93 -6.74 6.55
N LEU A 159 -20.01 -6.15 7.07
CA LEU A 159 -19.97 -4.83 7.68
C LEU A 159 -18.98 -4.75 8.86
N SER A 160 -18.99 -5.74 9.76
CA SER A 160 -18.04 -5.81 10.87
C SER A 160 -16.58 -5.90 10.39
N ARG A 161 -16.32 -6.68 9.34
CA ARG A 161 -14.98 -6.79 8.73
C ARG A 161 -14.55 -5.50 8.06
N ALA A 162 -15.45 -4.80 7.37
CA ALA A 162 -15.17 -3.48 6.80
C ALA A 162 -14.72 -2.49 7.88
N LYS A 163 -15.40 -2.45 9.03
CA LYS A 163 -15.03 -1.59 10.17
C LYS A 163 -13.63 -1.92 10.71
N VAL A 164 -13.30 -3.19 10.86
CA VAL A 164 -11.96 -3.63 11.30
C VAL A 164 -10.88 -3.19 10.30
N LEU A 165 -11.11 -3.41 9.01
CA LEU A 165 -10.17 -3.02 7.96
C LEU A 165 -10.00 -1.50 7.86
N ARG A 166 -11.06 -0.71 8.07
CA ARG A 166 -10.98 0.76 8.13
C ARG A 166 -10.17 1.25 9.33
N ARG A 167 -10.28 0.59 10.48
CA ARG A 167 -9.43 0.88 11.65
C ARG A 167 -7.95 0.60 11.36
N ILE A 168 -7.65 -0.55 10.73
CA ILE A 168 -6.28 -0.87 10.29
C ILE A 168 -5.78 0.18 9.28
N ALA A 169 -6.60 0.54 8.29
CA ALA A 169 -6.23 1.55 7.30
C ALA A 169 -5.88 2.90 7.97
N LEU A 170 -6.71 3.36 8.92
CA LEU A 170 -6.48 4.59 9.66
C LEU A 170 -5.15 4.54 10.43
N GLU A 171 -4.92 3.50 11.23
CA GLU A 171 -3.70 3.34 12.01
C GLU A 171 -2.44 3.38 11.11
N LYS A 172 -2.48 2.60 10.02
CA LYS A 172 -1.35 2.45 9.10
C LYS A 172 -1.10 3.72 8.29
N TYR A 173 -2.14 4.43 7.84
CA TYR A 173 -1.98 5.72 7.18
C TYR A 173 -1.47 6.79 8.14
N MET A 174 -1.97 6.86 9.38
CA MET A 174 -1.44 7.80 10.38
C MET A 174 0.04 7.53 10.65
N HIS A 175 0.44 6.26 10.79
CA HIS A 175 1.85 5.89 10.94
C HIS A 175 2.68 6.31 9.71
N ALA A 176 2.23 5.96 8.51
CA ALA A 176 2.91 6.30 7.26
C ALA A 176 3.05 7.81 7.09
N PHE A 177 1.99 8.58 7.38
CA PHE A 177 2.03 10.04 7.29
C PHE A 177 3.08 10.67 8.23
N GLN A 178 3.36 10.04 9.37
CA GLN A 178 4.34 10.53 10.34
C GLN A 178 5.77 10.09 10.06
N LYS A 179 5.97 8.88 9.51
CA LYS A 179 7.28 8.21 9.45
C LYS A 179 7.73 7.83 8.04
N GLU A 180 6.89 7.95 7.03
CA GLU A 180 7.17 7.55 5.65
C GLU A 180 6.96 8.72 4.69
N ASP A 181 7.57 8.64 3.50
CA ASP A 181 7.40 9.63 2.45
C ASP A 181 6.12 9.34 1.63
N VAL A 182 4.99 9.79 2.14
CA VAL A 182 3.68 9.66 1.47
C VAL A 182 3.49 10.61 0.28
N SER A 183 4.40 11.56 0.07
CA SER A 183 4.29 12.56 -1.00
C SER A 183 4.45 11.94 -2.40
N LYS A 184 5.17 10.81 -2.49
CA LYS A 184 5.43 10.06 -3.72
C LYS A 184 4.27 9.16 -4.15
N LEU A 185 3.25 9.00 -3.29
CA LEU A 185 2.07 8.22 -3.63
C LEU A 185 1.27 8.92 -4.72
N LYS A 186 0.53 8.16 -5.51
CA LYS A 186 -0.35 8.71 -6.55
C LYS A 186 -1.38 9.71 -6.00
N LEU A 187 -1.84 9.48 -4.76
CA LEU A 187 -2.75 10.38 -4.04
C LEU A 187 -2.02 11.58 -3.39
N GLY A 188 -0.69 11.50 -3.27
CA GLY A 188 0.13 12.45 -2.55
C GLY A 188 -0.24 12.57 -1.07
N SER A 189 0.46 13.47 -0.37
CA SER A 189 0.21 13.73 1.05
C SER A 189 -1.20 14.29 1.30
N HIS A 190 -1.71 15.15 0.42
CA HIS A 190 -3.07 15.71 0.57
C HIS A 190 -4.16 14.64 0.42
N GLY A 191 -4.02 13.71 -0.51
CA GLY A 191 -5.00 12.63 -0.68
C GLY A 191 -4.99 11.65 0.50
N VAL A 192 -3.80 11.33 1.04
CA VAL A 192 -3.71 10.51 2.27
C VAL A 192 -4.33 11.24 3.46
N ALA A 193 -4.06 12.54 3.63
CA ALA A 193 -4.66 13.34 4.69
C ALA A 193 -6.20 13.39 4.59
N LEU A 194 -6.75 13.43 3.38
CA LEU A 194 -8.19 13.38 3.16
C LEU A 194 -8.78 12.02 3.58
N ILE A 195 -8.13 10.92 3.21
CA ILE A 195 -8.52 9.57 3.63
C ILE A 195 -8.49 9.46 5.16
N VAL A 196 -7.44 9.97 5.81
CA VAL A 196 -7.34 9.95 7.29
C VAL A 196 -8.50 10.72 7.93
N ALA A 197 -8.83 11.90 7.41
CA ALA A 197 -9.96 12.69 7.90
C ALA A 197 -11.28 11.92 7.75
N GLU A 198 -11.55 11.34 6.58
CA GLU A 198 -12.76 10.55 6.34
C GLU A 198 -12.86 9.33 7.26
N LEU A 199 -11.77 8.57 7.43
CA LEU A 199 -11.75 7.41 8.31
C LEU A 199 -11.95 7.77 9.80
N LEU A 200 -11.49 8.95 10.23
CA LEU A 200 -11.75 9.47 11.57
C LEU A 200 -13.22 9.86 11.75
N ARG A 201 -13.78 10.57 10.77
CA ARG A 201 -15.20 10.98 10.75
C ARG A 201 -16.14 9.78 10.84
N GLU A 202 -15.89 8.75 10.04
CA GLU A 202 -16.68 7.51 10.03
C GLU A 202 -16.60 6.71 11.32
N GLN A 203 -15.52 6.88 12.09
CA GLN A 203 -15.34 6.30 13.41
C GLN A 203 -15.86 7.21 14.54
N GLY A 204 -16.50 8.32 14.20
CA GLY A 204 -17.06 9.27 15.18
C GLY A 204 -16.00 10.08 15.96
N ARG A 205 -14.76 10.11 15.47
CA ARG A 205 -13.66 10.93 16.01
C ARG A 205 -13.65 12.29 15.31
N PHE A 206 -14.73 13.04 15.52
CA PHE A 206 -15.02 14.25 14.75
C PHE A 206 -14.02 15.36 15.01
N GLU A 207 -13.56 15.56 16.25
CA GLU A 207 -12.60 16.61 16.57
C GLU A 207 -11.27 16.43 15.81
N GLU A 208 -10.71 15.23 15.85
CA GLU A 208 -9.49 14.89 15.11
C GLU A 208 -9.71 15.00 13.59
N SER A 209 -10.85 14.50 13.09
CA SER A 209 -11.22 14.63 11.69
C SER A 209 -11.24 16.08 11.21
N LEU A 210 -11.87 16.98 11.98
CA LEU A 210 -11.94 18.42 11.66
C LEU A 210 -10.55 19.05 11.59
N GLN A 211 -9.62 18.65 12.46
CA GLN A 211 -8.23 19.14 12.40
C GLN A 211 -7.54 18.76 11.08
N TRP A 212 -7.74 17.52 10.61
CA TRP A 212 -7.22 17.08 9.31
C TRP A 212 -7.86 17.83 8.13
N PHE A 213 -9.18 18.07 8.15
CA PHE A 213 -9.84 18.87 7.12
C PHE A 213 -9.37 20.33 7.12
N MET A 214 -9.29 20.97 8.28
CA MET A 214 -8.82 22.35 8.39
C MET A 214 -7.39 22.50 7.85
N ARG A 215 -6.53 21.50 8.10
CA ARG A 215 -5.18 21.44 7.53
C ARG A 215 -5.21 21.44 6.00
N LEU A 216 -6.07 20.61 5.40
CA LEU A 216 -6.22 20.55 3.94
C LEU A 216 -6.75 21.86 3.36
N VAL A 217 -7.74 22.47 4.02
CA VAL A 217 -8.38 23.70 3.54
C VAL A 217 -7.47 24.92 3.64
N SER A 218 -6.55 24.90 4.60
CA SER A 218 -5.59 26.00 4.83
C SER A 218 -4.33 25.89 3.97
N ASP A 219 -4.06 24.73 3.37
CA ASP A 219 -2.87 24.50 2.55
C ASP A 219 -3.09 24.94 1.10
N ARG A 220 -2.34 25.97 0.67
CA ARG A 220 -2.41 26.53 -0.68
C ARG A 220 -1.89 25.59 -1.77
N ALA A 221 -1.09 24.58 -1.42
CA ALA A 221 -0.59 23.58 -2.36
C ALA A 221 -1.61 22.46 -2.62
N CYS A 222 -2.73 22.42 -1.88
CA CYS A 222 -3.76 21.41 -2.04
C CYS A 222 -4.48 21.57 -3.39
N SER A 223 -4.62 20.48 -4.15
CA SER A 223 -5.33 20.50 -5.43
C SER A 223 -6.80 20.91 -5.26
N SER A 224 -7.37 21.54 -6.29
CA SER A 224 -8.76 22.02 -6.28
C SER A 224 -9.78 20.90 -6.06
N GLU A 225 -9.53 19.70 -6.59
CA GLU A 225 -10.38 18.52 -6.38
C GLU A 225 -10.39 18.07 -4.92
N ILE A 226 -9.20 17.89 -4.31
CA ILE A 226 -9.07 17.49 -2.91
C ILE A 226 -9.64 18.57 -1.99
N LEU A 227 -9.37 19.85 -2.28
CA LEU A 227 -9.86 20.97 -1.49
C LEU A 227 -11.39 21.06 -1.50
N ARG A 228 -12.03 20.84 -2.66
CA ARG A 228 -13.49 20.78 -2.77
C ARG A 228 -14.05 19.62 -1.94
N ASN A 229 -13.48 18.43 -2.06
CA ASN A 229 -13.92 17.27 -1.29
C ASN A 229 -13.74 17.50 0.22
N ALA A 230 -12.57 18.02 0.64
CA ALA A 230 -12.29 18.36 2.03
C ALA A 230 -13.30 19.34 2.63
N ARG A 231 -13.71 20.38 1.89
CA ARG A 231 -14.73 21.34 2.37
C ARG A 231 -16.08 20.66 2.57
N ASN A 232 -16.55 19.91 1.58
CA ASN A 232 -17.83 19.22 1.64
C ASN A 232 -17.87 18.24 2.83
N GLN A 233 -16.81 17.45 3.01
CA GLN A 233 -16.74 16.48 4.11
C GLN A 233 -16.53 17.14 5.48
N MET A 234 -15.83 18.28 5.53
CA MET A 234 -15.68 19.04 6.77
C MET A 234 -17.03 19.57 7.26
N ASP A 235 -17.90 20.05 6.36
CA ASP A 235 -19.21 20.55 6.73
C ASP A 235 -20.11 19.40 7.21
N LEU A 236 -20.10 18.26 6.51
CA LEU A 236 -20.77 17.04 6.98
C LEU A 236 -20.26 16.58 8.35
N CYS A 237 -18.95 16.66 8.59
CA CYS A 237 -18.34 16.31 9.88
C CYS A 237 -18.87 17.20 11.03
N LYS A 238 -19.08 18.50 10.78
CA LYS A 238 -19.61 19.43 11.79
C LYS A 238 -21.08 19.13 12.11
N GLU A 239 -21.87 18.80 11.09
CA GLU A 239 -23.27 18.40 11.23
C GLU A 239 -23.37 17.13 12.10
N GLN A 240 -22.62 16.09 11.74
CA GLN A 240 -22.59 14.82 12.49
C GLN A 240 -22.13 15.01 13.93
N ARG A 241 -21.09 15.82 14.18
CA ARG A 241 -20.62 16.14 15.54
C ARG A 241 -21.70 16.82 16.37
N LYS A 242 -22.47 17.73 15.77
CA LYS A 242 -23.58 18.44 16.45
C LYS A 242 -24.72 17.48 16.77
N GLU A 243 -25.07 16.61 15.84
CA GLU A 243 -26.14 15.60 16.02
C GLU A 243 -25.82 14.61 17.15
N HIS A 244 -24.56 14.19 17.27
CA HIS A 244 -24.13 13.23 18.29
C HIS A 244 -23.72 13.88 19.63
N GLY A 245 -23.71 15.22 19.72
CA GLY A 245 -23.33 15.95 20.93
C GLY A 245 -21.83 15.91 21.26
N GLY A 246 -20.98 15.53 20.31
CA GLY A 246 -19.53 15.35 20.50
C GLY A 246 -18.99 14.12 19.80
N ASP A 247 -17.77 13.70 20.18
CA ASP A 247 -17.14 12.48 19.67
C ASP A 247 -17.82 11.22 20.25
N LEU A 248 -17.88 10.14 19.46
CA LEU A 248 -18.51 8.86 19.85
C LEU A 248 -17.55 7.88 20.52
N GLU A 249 -16.26 7.94 20.19
CA GLU A 249 -15.21 7.17 20.83
C GLU A 249 -14.18 8.13 21.44
N ALA A 250 -13.80 7.89 22.71
CA ALA A 250 -12.69 8.61 23.31
C ALA A 250 -11.38 8.20 22.63
N SER A 251 -10.57 9.18 22.21
CA SER A 251 -9.30 8.94 21.51
C SER A 251 -8.40 7.99 22.32
N PRO A 252 -8.02 6.79 21.82
CA PRO A 252 -7.28 5.79 22.61
C PRO A 252 -5.85 6.19 22.99
N SER A 253 -5.38 7.34 22.56
CA SER A 253 -4.09 7.88 22.97
C SER A 253 -4.07 9.37 22.62
N GLY A 254 -3.84 10.21 23.62
CA GLY A 254 -3.49 11.62 23.45
C GLY A 254 -2.12 11.80 22.80
N VAL A 255 -1.88 11.17 21.65
CA VAL A 255 -0.81 11.58 20.76
C VAL A 255 -1.28 12.90 20.18
N PRO A 256 -0.65 14.03 20.52
CA PRO A 256 -1.01 15.29 19.91
C PRO A 256 -0.87 15.11 18.40
N VAL A 257 -1.86 15.56 17.63
CA VAL A 257 -1.67 15.81 16.20
C VAL A 257 -0.49 16.76 16.12
N ALA A 258 0.68 16.23 15.75
CA ALA A 258 1.91 17.00 15.75
C ALA A 258 1.72 18.22 14.83
N ALA A 259 1.91 19.42 15.41
CA ALA A 259 1.94 20.67 14.68
C ALA A 259 2.96 20.59 13.51
N PRO A 260 2.76 21.37 12.43
CA PRO A 260 3.48 21.16 11.18
C PRO A 260 4.98 21.35 11.37
N GLY A 261 5.75 20.30 11.12
CA GLY A 261 7.13 20.48 10.69
C GLY A 261 7.13 20.85 9.20
N PRO A 262 7.99 21.77 8.75
CA PRO A 262 8.26 21.92 7.32
C PRO A 262 8.72 20.57 6.76
N ALA A 263 8.65 20.40 5.42
CA ALA A 263 9.16 19.22 4.72
C ALA A 263 10.44 18.71 5.38
N ARG A 264 10.32 17.59 6.11
CA ARG A 264 11.39 17.10 6.98
C ARG A 264 12.58 16.76 6.09
N SER A 265 13.71 17.39 6.33
CA SER A 265 15.00 16.90 5.89
C SER A 265 15.15 15.45 6.37
N LEU A 266 15.69 14.58 5.51
CA LEU A 266 15.95 13.16 5.76
C LEU A 266 16.31 12.90 7.23
N ASP A 267 15.43 12.22 7.96
CA ASP A 267 15.59 12.04 9.41
C ASP A 267 16.71 11.02 9.74
N ARG A 268 17.07 10.96 11.03
CA ARG A 268 18.09 10.04 11.57
C ARG A 268 17.81 8.55 11.32
N SER A 269 16.55 8.16 11.12
CA SER A 269 16.14 6.77 10.84
C SER A 269 16.26 6.43 9.34
N SER A 270 16.04 7.40 8.46
CA SER A 270 16.41 7.29 7.05
C SER A 270 17.92 7.12 6.94
N LEU A 271 18.69 7.88 7.73
CA LEU A 271 20.15 7.72 7.85
C LEU A 271 20.57 6.38 8.48
N SER A 272 19.73 5.71 9.30
CA SER A 272 20.07 4.37 9.83
C SER A 272 19.91 3.29 8.76
N LEU A 273 18.90 3.41 7.89
CA LEU A 273 18.72 2.51 6.74
C LEU A 273 19.94 2.58 5.79
N TYR A 274 20.45 3.79 5.54
CA TYR A 274 21.68 4.00 4.77
C TYR A 274 22.95 3.58 5.53
N ARG A 275 22.96 3.61 6.87
CA ARG A 275 24.10 3.10 7.68
C ARG A 275 24.18 1.57 7.65
N ASP A 276 23.05 0.87 7.62
CA ASP A 276 23.03 -0.58 7.51
C ASP A 276 23.44 -1.03 6.11
N GLN A 277 23.01 -0.30 5.07
CA GLN A 277 23.52 -0.48 3.70
C GLN A 277 25.02 -0.16 3.59
N ARG A 278 25.51 0.87 4.29
CA ARG A 278 26.94 1.20 4.37
C ARG A 278 27.74 0.10 5.06
N LYS A 279 27.29 -0.42 6.21
CA LYS A 279 27.93 -1.56 6.89
C LYS A 279 27.97 -2.81 6.00
N TRP A 280 26.90 -3.05 5.24
CA TRP A 280 26.85 -4.15 4.28
C TRP A 280 27.83 -3.94 3.11
N LEU A 281 27.92 -2.72 2.57
CA LEU A 281 28.90 -2.37 1.54
C LEU A 281 30.34 -2.45 2.05
N GLU A 282 30.61 -2.00 3.28
CA GLU A 282 31.93 -2.09 3.94
C GLU A 282 32.35 -3.55 4.16
N GLY A 283 31.42 -4.43 4.57
CA GLY A 283 31.67 -5.88 4.67
C GLY A 283 31.88 -6.53 3.30
N SER A 284 31.12 -6.12 2.29
CA SER A 284 31.24 -6.65 0.92
C SER A 284 32.49 -6.15 0.18
N LEU A 285 33.00 -4.97 0.52
CA LEU A 285 34.29 -4.46 0.05
C LEU A 285 35.46 -5.25 0.65
N ALA A 286 35.37 -5.60 1.94
CA ALA A 286 36.39 -6.38 2.63
C ALA A 286 36.52 -7.82 2.09
N GLU A 287 35.44 -8.37 1.51
CA GLU A 287 35.40 -9.71 0.91
C GLU A 287 35.70 -9.74 -0.61
N SER A 288 36.08 -8.61 -1.22
CA SER A 288 36.58 -8.50 -2.60
C SER A 288 35.69 -9.12 -3.69
N LYS A 289 34.41 -8.71 -3.78
CA LYS A 289 33.53 -9.08 -4.92
C LYS A 289 32.93 -7.91 -5.72
N LEU A 290 33.27 -6.67 -5.40
CA LEU A 290 32.82 -5.49 -6.14
C LEU A 290 34.01 -4.63 -6.53
N ASP A 291 34.16 -4.32 -7.82
CA ASP A 291 35.18 -3.39 -8.28
C ASP A 291 34.81 -1.95 -7.89
N GLU A 292 35.84 -1.12 -7.67
CA GLU A 292 35.71 0.26 -7.21
C GLU A 292 34.81 1.11 -8.13
N GLY A 293 34.76 0.79 -9.42
CA GLY A 293 33.91 1.45 -10.41
C GLY A 293 32.42 1.14 -10.23
N SER A 294 32.08 -0.10 -9.92
CA SER A 294 30.68 -0.52 -9.66
C SER A 294 30.12 0.11 -8.39
N VAL A 295 30.95 0.24 -7.35
CA VAL A 295 30.56 0.90 -6.08
C VAL A 295 30.38 2.40 -6.30
N CYS A 296 31.28 3.05 -7.03
CA CYS A 296 31.13 4.46 -7.38
C CYS A 296 29.86 4.71 -8.19
N ARG A 297 29.53 3.84 -9.15
CA ARG A 297 28.32 3.98 -9.97
C ARG A 297 27.05 3.80 -9.13
N ALA A 298 27.00 2.80 -8.24
CA ALA A 298 25.86 2.61 -7.34
C ALA A 298 25.66 3.79 -6.37
N LEU A 299 26.74 4.38 -5.84
CA LEU A 299 26.66 5.57 -4.99
C LEU A 299 26.23 6.82 -5.77
N LEU A 300 26.67 6.96 -7.02
CA LEU A 300 26.24 8.03 -7.92
C LEU A 300 24.76 7.94 -8.26
N ASP A 301 24.27 6.73 -8.56
CA ASP A 301 22.86 6.50 -8.86
C ASP A 301 22.00 6.77 -7.61
N ALA A 302 22.43 6.32 -6.43
CA ALA A 302 21.76 6.65 -5.17
C ALA A 302 21.76 8.16 -4.85
N LEU A 303 22.84 8.88 -5.17
CA LEU A 303 22.91 10.34 -5.00
C LEU A 303 21.96 11.07 -5.95
N LYS A 304 21.86 10.63 -7.21
CA LYS A 304 20.90 11.15 -8.18
C LYS A 304 19.46 10.87 -7.76
N GLU A 305 19.18 9.67 -7.24
CA GLU A 305 17.86 9.29 -6.71
C GLU A 305 17.48 10.05 -5.42
N SER A 306 18.47 10.49 -4.63
CA SER A 306 18.24 11.30 -3.43
C SER A 306 17.85 12.76 -3.72
N GLY A 307 17.81 13.16 -5.00
CA GLY A 307 17.41 14.51 -5.42
C GLY A 307 18.41 15.61 -5.08
N ARG A 308 19.66 15.26 -4.74
CA ARG A 308 20.74 16.24 -4.57
C ARG A 308 21.23 16.68 -5.94
N ASP A 309 21.34 17.99 -6.11
CA ASP A 309 21.86 18.58 -7.34
C ASP A 309 23.36 18.26 -7.50
N VAL A 310 23.67 17.41 -8.47
CA VAL A 310 25.04 17.01 -8.85
C VAL A 310 25.54 17.79 -10.07
N SER A 311 24.81 18.81 -10.53
CA SER A 311 25.15 19.61 -11.72
C SER A 311 26.41 20.47 -11.58
N GLY A 312 26.95 20.62 -10.37
CA GLY A 312 28.17 21.39 -10.09
C GLY A 312 29.48 20.72 -10.51
N PHE A 313 29.44 19.52 -11.10
CA PHE A 313 30.64 18.78 -11.54
C PHE A 313 30.72 18.73 -13.06
N ALA A 314 31.88 19.14 -13.60
CA ALA A 314 32.09 19.25 -15.04
C ALA A 314 32.11 17.90 -15.79
N SER A 315 32.29 16.78 -15.09
CA SER A 315 32.24 15.43 -15.66
C SER A 315 31.93 14.38 -14.61
N GLU A 316 31.49 13.19 -15.07
CA GLU A 316 31.25 12.03 -14.21
C GLU A 316 32.54 11.57 -13.49
N ASP A 317 33.69 11.69 -14.14
CA ASP A 317 34.99 11.35 -13.54
C ASP A 317 35.41 12.32 -12.42
N ALA A 318 35.08 13.61 -12.54
CA ALA A 318 35.35 14.60 -11.50
C ALA A 318 34.52 14.33 -10.22
N LEU A 319 33.27 13.92 -10.41
CA LEU A 319 32.38 13.54 -9.32
C LEU A 319 32.81 12.22 -8.65
N ARG A 320 33.27 11.23 -9.44
CA ARG A 320 33.86 9.98 -8.93
C ARG A 320 35.08 10.26 -8.06
N HIS A 321 36.03 11.07 -8.55
CA HIS A 321 37.27 11.38 -7.83
C HIS A 321 37.00 12.07 -6.48
N TRP A 322 36.05 13.02 -6.46
CA TRP A 322 35.59 13.67 -5.24
C TRP A 322 34.97 12.70 -4.23
N ALA A 323 34.11 11.79 -4.70
CA ALA A 323 33.46 10.80 -3.85
C ALA A 323 34.46 9.81 -3.24
N THR A 324 35.43 9.32 -4.02
CA THR A 324 36.51 8.44 -3.52
C THR A 324 37.42 9.14 -2.51
N GLY A 325 37.69 10.45 -2.67
CA GLY A 325 38.48 11.22 -1.73
C GLY A 325 37.80 11.40 -0.36
N LYS A 326 36.46 11.49 -0.33
CA LYS A 326 35.67 11.59 0.90
C LYS A 326 35.45 10.25 1.61
N LEU A 327 35.61 9.13 0.90
CA LEU A 327 35.52 7.78 1.47
C LEU A 327 36.81 7.35 2.18
N LYS A 328 37.96 7.95 1.84
CA LYS A 328 39.28 7.64 2.43
C LYS A 328 39.68 8.57 3.60
N ALA A 329 38.87 9.59 3.91
CA ALA A 329 39.06 10.54 5.01
C ALA A 329 38.04 10.29 6.12
#